data_AF-A0AAV6V2A6-F1
#
_entry.id   AF-A0AAV6V2A6-F1
#
_cell.length_a   1.000
_cell.length_b   1.000
_cell.length_c   1.000
_cell.angle_alpha   90.00
_cell.angle_beta   90.00
_cell.angle_gamma   90.00
#
_symmetry.space_group_name_H-M   'P 1'
#
loop_
_entity.id
_entity.type
_entity.pdbx_description
1 polymer ?
#
loop_
_entity_poly.entity_id
_entity_poly.type
_entity_poly.pdbx_seq_one_letter_code
_entity_poly.pdbx_strand_id
1 'polypeptide(L)'
;MSNMEENLQSCNANATNSNTDTDEQLKLHLQNAINRTAKAFLSNLKYSLFKSYYPEIHQNDSTNLKELHRQLKSQLTETIHEEVEELCKEVDLYASISSLDKLIQNHEGKDDVEAWRPSGNPSEDMRDHLYQMKLKHKRCLEFTLQTMALQNKELEKMVEERHTDILAIKDRIDLLSAEIRNRYKDDGSIGVLQKQIASIAET
;
A
#
# COMPACT_ATOMS: atom_id res chain seq x y z
N MET A 1 -21.19 -24.34 -3.50
CA MET A 1 -20.84 -23.22 -4.40
C MET A 1 -22.02 -22.30 -4.47
N SER A 2 -21.83 -21.09 -3.94
CA SER A 2 -22.67 -19.87 -3.99
C SER A 2 -22.77 -19.27 -2.60
N ASN A 3 -22.55 -17.95 -2.55
CA ASN A 3 -22.66 -17.03 -1.42
C ASN A 3 -21.35 -16.75 -0.67
N MET A 4 -20.39 -16.09 -1.33
CA MET A 4 -19.45 -15.21 -0.63
C MET A 4 -18.77 -14.18 -1.57
N GLU A 5 -19.52 -13.62 -2.51
CA GLU A 5 -19.10 -12.46 -3.30
C GLU A 5 -20.10 -11.32 -3.08
N GLU A 6 -20.06 -10.70 -1.91
CA GLU A 6 -20.71 -9.41 -1.68
C GLU A 6 -20.17 -8.79 -0.38
N ASN A 7 -18.92 -8.31 -0.39
CA ASN A 7 -18.53 -7.23 0.53
C ASN A 7 -17.25 -6.50 0.10
N LEU A 8 -17.26 -5.94 -1.11
CA LEU A 8 -16.28 -4.97 -1.58
C LEU A 8 -17.03 -3.95 -2.44
N GLN A 9 -17.83 -3.11 -1.82
CA GLN A 9 -18.21 -1.75 -2.25
C GLN A 9 -19.42 -1.33 -1.41
N SER A 10 -19.24 -0.40 -0.48
CA SER A 10 -20.18 0.72 -0.21
C SER A 10 -19.86 1.33 1.14
N CYS A 11 -18.83 2.18 1.15
CA CYS A 11 -18.65 3.21 2.16
C CYS A 11 -18.20 4.47 1.43
N ASN A 12 -19.04 5.04 0.58
CA ASN A 12 -18.89 6.46 0.26
C ASN A 12 -20.19 7.08 -0.24
N ALA A 13 -20.83 7.83 0.65
CA ALA A 13 -21.51 9.08 0.35
C ALA A 13 -22.12 9.54 1.67
N ASN A 14 -21.46 10.47 2.38
CA ASN A 14 -22.13 11.52 3.12
C ASN A 14 -21.13 12.57 3.62
N ALA A 15 -21.46 13.82 3.31
CA ALA A 15 -21.00 15.06 3.92
C ALA A 15 -19.57 15.55 3.60
N THR A 16 -19.40 16.20 2.44
CA THR A 16 -18.51 17.36 2.32
C THR A 16 -19.35 18.63 2.40
N ASN A 17 -19.73 18.99 3.62
CA ASN A 17 -20.12 20.36 3.94
C ASN A 17 -18.83 21.20 4.07
N SER A 18 -18.69 22.15 3.14
CA SER A 18 -18.04 23.46 3.28
C SER A 18 -16.99 23.61 4.40
N ASN A 19 -15.70 23.54 4.05
CA ASN A 19 -14.62 24.29 4.70
C ASN A 19 -13.49 24.48 3.67
N THR A 20 -13.74 25.30 2.66
CA THR A 20 -12.76 25.65 1.61
C THR A 20 -11.85 26.81 2.02
N ASP A 21 -12.02 27.35 3.23
CA ASP A 21 -11.32 28.56 3.69
C ASP A 21 -9.92 28.26 4.27
N THR A 22 -9.67 27.03 4.73
CA THR A 22 -8.37 26.59 5.28
C THR A 22 -7.44 25.98 4.24
N ASP A 23 -7.94 25.58 3.07
CA ASP A 23 -7.15 24.83 2.04
C ASP A 23 -6.12 25.71 1.29
N GLU A 24 -6.15 27.02 1.51
CA GLU A 24 -5.19 27.98 0.93
C GLU A 24 -4.56 28.92 1.98
N GLN A 25 -4.71 28.64 3.28
CA GLN A 25 -4.26 29.55 4.32
C GLN A 25 -2.74 29.75 4.28
N LEU A 26 -1.95 28.67 4.14
CA LEU A 26 -0.49 28.78 4.10
C LEU A 26 0.00 29.45 2.82
N LYS A 27 -0.65 29.18 1.69
CA LYS A 27 -0.42 29.85 0.40
C LYS A 27 -0.62 31.35 0.53
N LEU A 28 -1.74 31.77 1.13
CA LEU A 28 -2.04 33.18 1.37
C LEU A 28 -1.02 33.84 2.30
N HIS A 29 -0.58 33.14 3.36
CA HIS A 29 0.47 33.64 4.25
C HIS A 29 1.79 33.87 3.52
N LEU A 30 2.21 32.94 2.65
CA LEU A 30 3.42 33.08 1.86
C LEU A 30 3.32 34.29 0.91
N GLN A 31 2.23 34.39 0.14
CA GLN A 31 2.00 35.52 -0.77
C GLN A 31 2.01 36.87 -0.01
N ASN A 32 1.37 36.92 1.15
CA ASN A 32 1.38 38.11 2.00
C ASN A 32 2.78 38.45 2.52
N ALA A 33 3.59 37.46 2.88
CA ALA A 33 4.97 37.66 3.35
C ALA A 33 5.87 38.20 2.22
N ILE A 34 5.74 37.64 1.01
CA ILE A 34 6.43 38.11 -0.20
C ILE A 34 6.05 39.56 -0.49
N ASN A 35 4.75 39.85 -0.60
CA ASN A 35 4.23 41.19 -0.87
C ASN A 35 4.67 42.21 0.19
N ARG A 36 4.67 41.81 1.46
CA ARG A 36 5.15 42.66 2.56
C ARG A 36 6.64 42.96 2.43
N THR A 37 7.45 41.96 2.06
CA THR A 37 8.90 42.10 1.90
C THR A 37 9.23 42.98 0.70
N ALA A 38 8.59 42.74 -0.44
CA ALA A 38 8.72 43.58 -1.64
C ALA A 38 8.34 45.03 -1.34
N LYS A 39 7.21 45.25 -0.66
CA LYS A 39 6.76 46.58 -0.24
C LYS A 39 7.75 47.26 0.71
N ALA A 40 8.30 46.53 1.68
CA ALA A 40 9.30 47.06 2.60
C ALA A 40 10.56 47.50 1.85
N PHE A 41 11.05 46.68 0.92
CA PHE A 41 12.19 47.01 0.08
C PHE A 41 11.93 48.26 -0.79
N LEU A 42 10.79 48.31 -1.47
CA LEU A 42 10.38 49.44 -2.30
C LEU A 42 10.10 50.73 -1.51
N SER A 43 9.79 50.62 -0.23
CA SER A 43 9.61 51.78 0.66
C SER A 43 10.93 52.48 1.00
N ASN A 44 12.06 51.77 0.93
CA ASN A 44 13.39 52.33 1.12
C ASN A 44 13.87 53.15 -0.09
N LEU A 45 13.34 52.88 -1.28
CA LEU A 45 13.60 53.62 -2.52
C LEU A 45 12.84 54.96 -2.54
N LYS A 46 13.20 55.86 -1.63
CA LYS A 46 12.61 57.20 -1.51
C LYS A 46 13.18 58.16 -2.54
N TYR A 47 12.33 59.01 -3.11
CA TYR A 47 12.75 60.08 -4.00
C TYR A 47 13.74 61.05 -3.33
N SER A 48 13.65 61.24 -2.01
CA SER A 48 14.59 62.08 -1.25
C SER A 48 16.04 61.62 -1.36
N LEU A 49 16.28 60.31 -1.41
CA LEU A 49 17.61 59.73 -1.63
C LEU A 49 18.03 59.95 -3.10
N PHE A 50 17.13 59.73 -4.04
CA PHE A 50 17.39 59.98 -5.46
C PHE A 50 17.82 61.42 -5.75
N LYS A 51 17.15 62.38 -5.10
CA LYS A 51 17.50 63.80 -5.15
C LYS A 51 18.88 64.09 -4.54
N SER A 52 19.26 63.43 -3.43
CA SER A 52 20.55 63.68 -2.78
C SER A 52 21.73 63.15 -3.58
N TYR A 53 21.57 62.03 -4.29
CA TYR A 53 22.63 61.45 -5.12
C TYR A 53 22.77 62.12 -6.49
N TYR A 54 21.71 62.73 -7.01
CA TYR A 54 21.72 63.43 -8.32
C TYR A 54 21.30 64.91 -8.20
N PRO A 55 22.05 65.73 -7.46
CA PRO A 55 21.67 67.14 -7.21
C PRO A 55 21.70 67.99 -8.48
N GLU A 56 22.66 67.74 -9.36
CA GLU A 56 22.87 68.49 -10.62
C GLU A 56 21.71 68.27 -11.59
N ILE A 57 21.27 67.02 -11.74
CA ILE A 57 20.14 66.64 -12.61
C ILE A 57 18.82 67.16 -12.03
N HIS A 58 18.67 67.14 -10.70
CA HIS A 58 17.49 67.70 -10.05
C HIS A 58 17.36 69.21 -10.27
N GLN A 59 18.48 69.95 -10.27
CA GLN A 59 18.48 71.40 -10.49
C GLN A 59 18.18 71.77 -11.94
N ASN A 60 18.68 70.96 -12.88
CA ASN A 60 18.46 71.20 -14.31
C ASN A 60 17.05 70.76 -14.76
N ASP A 61 16.59 69.58 -14.32
CA ASP A 61 15.35 68.96 -14.80
C ASP A 61 14.67 68.09 -13.72
N SER A 62 14.07 68.74 -12.72
CA SER A 62 13.39 68.06 -11.61
C SER A 62 12.23 67.15 -12.04
N THR A 63 11.54 67.50 -13.13
CA THR A 63 10.39 66.74 -13.65
C THR A 63 10.83 65.40 -14.24
N ASN A 64 11.87 65.40 -15.07
CA ASN A 64 12.40 64.17 -15.67
C ASN A 64 12.98 63.23 -14.61
N LEU A 65 13.64 63.76 -13.57
CA LEU A 65 14.18 62.95 -12.49
C LEU A 65 13.09 62.27 -11.64
N LYS A 66 11.97 62.96 -11.38
CA LYS A 66 10.79 62.36 -10.70
C LYS A 66 10.18 61.25 -11.54
N GLU A 67 10.04 61.49 -12.84
CA GLU A 67 9.48 60.53 -13.78
C GLU A 67 10.36 59.29 -13.90
N LEU A 68 11.68 59.46 -13.97
CA LEU A 68 12.65 58.36 -13.96
C LEU A 68 12.56 57.54 -12.66
N HIS A 69 12.47 58.19 -11.50
CA HIS A 69 12.28 57.49 -10.21
C HIS A 69 10.98 56.70 -10.17
N ARG A 70 9.89 57.28 -10.70
CA ARG A 70 8.59 56.61 -10.82
C ARG A 70 8.67 55.38 -11.72
N GLN A 71 9.31 55.51 -12.88
CA GLN A 71 9.50 54.42 -13.84
C GLN A 71 10.34 53.29 -13.25
N LEU A 72 11.49 53.62 -12.66
CA LEU A 72 12.35 52.65 -11.97
C LEU A 72 11.57 51.88 -10.90
N LYS A 73 10.82 52.61 -10.07
CA LYS A 73 10.03 51.99 -9.01
C LYS A 73 8.94 51.08 -9.56
N SER A 74 8.24 51.50 -10.63
CA SER A 74 7.19 50.70 -11.27
C SER A 74 7.76 49.43 -11.88
N GLN A 75 8.80 49.55 -12.71
CA GLN A 75 9.45 48.42 -13.38
C GLN A 75 10.00 47.42 -12.36
N LEU A 76 10.73 47.90 -11.35
CA LEU A 76 11.27 47.03 -10.32
C LEU A 76 10.17 46.31 -9.52
N THR A 77 9.03 46.98 -9.29
CA THR A 77 7.89 46.34 -8.61
C THR A 77 7.32 45.22 -9.47
N GLU A 78 7.09 45.48 -10.75
CA GLU A 78 6.56 44.51 -11.71
C GLU A 78 7.50 43.32 -11.87
N THR A 79 8.78 43.57 -12.16
CA THR A 79 9.79 42.51 -12.29
C THR A 79 9.90 41.65 -11.04
N ILE A 80 9.90 42.23 -9.83
CA ILE A 80 9.95 41.42 -8.59
C ILE A 80 8.73 40.50 -8.47
N HIS A 81 7.52 40.97 -8.81
CA HIS A 81 6.33 40.14 -8.69
C HIS A 81 6.31 39.07 -9.78
N GLU A 82 6.70 39.40 -11.01
CA GLU A 82 6.78 38.46 -12.12
C GLU A 82 7.79 37.34 -11.84
N GLU A 83 9.01 37.69 -11.47
CA GLU A 83 10.08 36.73 -11.16
C GLU A 83 9.72 35.80 -10.01
N VAL A 84 9.11 36.35 -8.94
CA VAL A 84 8.68 35.52 -7.81
C VAL A 84 7.54 34.59 -8.19
N GLU A 85 6.58 35.06 -8.99
CA GLU A 85 5.47 34.24 -9.46
C GLU A 85 5.95 33.15 -10.42
N GLU A 86 6.92 33.44 -11.28
CA GLU A 86 7.57 32.45 -12.15
C GLU A 86 8.29 31.39 -11.34
N LEU A 87 9.12 31.78 -10.36
CA LEU A 87 9.80 30.84 -9.46
C LEU A 87 8.82 29.95 -8.68
N CYS A 88 7.71 30.53 -8.20
CA CYS A 88 6.65 29.77 -7.53
C CYS A 88 6.01 28.73 -8.47
N LYS A 89 5.88 29.03 -9.76
CA LYS A 89 5.35 28.09 -10.77
C LYS A 89 6.36 27.01 -11.14
N GLU A 90 7.63 27.36 -11.32
CA GLU A 90 8.69 26.40 -11.66
C GLU A 90 8.82 25.27 -10.63
N VAL A 91 8.73 25.63 -9.35
CA VAL A 91 8.86 24.69 -8.23
C VAL A 91 7.53 24.03 -7.87
N ASP A 92 6.45 24.36 -8.58
CA ASP A 92 5.08 23.95 -8.25
C ASP A 92 4.76 24.17 -6.76
N LEU A 93 5.20 25.33 -6.26
CA LEU A 93 5.22 25.63 -4.83
C LEU A 93 3.79 25.72 -4.28
N TYR A 94 2.87 26.29 -5.06
CA TYR A 94 1.48 26.42 -4.67
C TYR A 94 0.79 25.05 -4.50
N ALA A 95 1.02 24.10 -5.40
CA ALA A 95 0.46 22.76 -5.26
C ALA A 95 1.07 22.02 -4.06
N SER A 96 2.38 22.16 -3.86
CA SER A 96 3.10 21.57 -2.73
C SER A 96 2.58 22.11 -1.39
N ILE A 97 2.34 23.42 -1.30
CA ILE A 97 1.78 24.06 -0.10
C ILE A 97 0.34 23.62 0.15
N SER A 98 -0.51 23.57 -0.89
CA SER A 98 -1.88 23.05 -0.74
C SER A 98 -1.90 21.57 -0.33
N SER A 99 -0.95 20.75 -0.82
CA SER A 99 -0.82 19.37 -0.34
C SER A 99 -0.39 19.30 1.12
N LEU A 100 0.45 20.23 1.57
CA LEU A 100 0.87 20.33 2.96
C LEU A 100 -0.28 20.76 3.87
N ASP A 101 -1.09 21.75 3.46
CA ASP A 101 -2.29 22.17 4.21
C ASP A 101 -3.26 20.99 4.40
N LYS A 102 -3.50 20.19 3.36
CA LYS A 102 -4.29 18.96 3.46
C LYS A 102 -3.69 17.94 4.41
N LEU A 103 -2.37 17.79 4.42
CA LEU A 103 -1.69 16.88 5.34
C LEU A 103 -1.86 17.34 6.79
N ILE A 104 -1.70 18.65 7.05
CA ILE A 104 -1.89 19.22 8.39
C ILE A 104 -3.33 18.96 8.86
N GLN A 105 -4.33 19.29 8.03
CA GLN A 105 -5.75 19.05 8.33
C GLN A 105 -6.07 17.58 8.61
N ASN A 106 -5.52 16.64 7.83
CA ASN A 106 -5.71 15.19 8.04
C ASN A 106 -5.11 14.66 9.35
N HIS A 107 -4.25 15.47 9.99
CA HIS A 107 -3.55 15.16 11.22
C HIS A 107 -3.95 16.08 12.39
N GLU A 108 -4.85 17.05 12.19
CA GLU A 108 -5.41 17.88 13.26
C GLU A 108 -6.06 16.99 14.33
N GLY A 109 -5.66 17.18 15.59
CA GLY A 109 -6.14 16.39 16.73
C GLY A 109 -5.36 15.10 17.02
N LYS A 110 -4.25 14.82 16.31
CA LYS A 110 -3.31 13.73 16.62
C LYS A 110 -2.06 14.24 17.36
N ASP A 111 -2.21 15.23 18.22
CA ASP A 111 -1.09 15.92 18.88
C ASP A 111 -0.34 15.06 19.91
N ASP A 112 -0.90 13.91 20.29
CA ASP A 112 -0.33 13.03 21.33
C ASP A 112 0.74 12.06 20.80
N VAL A 113 1.02 12.07 19.48
CA VAL A 113 2.03 11.19 18.88
C VAL A 113 3.14 12.02 18.26
N GLU A 114 4.35 11.87 18.79
CA GLU A 114 5.55 12.45 18.20
C GLU A 114 5.69 11.96 16.74
N ALA A 115 5.64 12.90 15.81
CA ALA A 115 5.71 12.59 14.39
C ALA A 115 7.08 11.98 14.06
N TRP A 116 7.09 10.83 13.38
CA TRP A 116 8.33 10.15 12.99
C TRP A 116 9.27 11.10 12.24
N ARG A 117 10.56 11.00 12.56
CA ARG A 117 11.66 11.68 11.88
C ARG A 117 12.72 10.64 11.54
N PRO A 118 13.41 10.75 10.40
CA PRO A 118 14.52 9.86 10.07
C PRO A 118 15.54 9.85 11.21
N SER A 119 15.92 8.66 11.66
CA SER A 119 16.82 8.45 12.80
C SER A 119 18.28 8.84 12.50
N GLY A 120 18.61 9.04 11.22
CA GLY A 120 19.97 9.20 10.72
C GLY A 120 20.66 7.86 10.44
N ASN A 121 20.00 6.73 10.73
CA ASN A 121 20.44 5.40 10.34
C ASN A 121 19.53 4.83 9.23
N PRO A 122 20.00 4.80 7.97
CA PRO A 122 19.19 4.32 6.84
C PRO A 122 18.68 2.89 7.01
N SER A 123 19.44 2.03 7.71
CA SER A 123 19.03 0.64 7.91
C SER A 123 17.82 0.52 8.83
N GLU A 124 17.73 1.40 9.82
CA GLU A 124 16.63 1.43 10.77
C GLU A 124 15.38 2.03 10.13
N ASP A 125 15.52 3.18 9.47
CA ASP A 125 14.43 3.86 8.77
C ASP A 125 13.80 2.96 7.68
N MET A 126 14.63 2.20 6.96
CA MET A 126 14.15 1.22 5.97
C MET A 126 13.38 0.06 6.61
N ARG A 127 13.80 -0.42 7.79
CA ARG A 127 13.07 -1.50 8.48
C ARG A 127 11.68 -1.01 8.90
N ASP A 128 11.59 0.20 9.46
CA ASP A 128 10.32 0.77 9.90
C ASP A 128 9.37 0.98 8.72
N HIS A 129 9.88 1.51 7.61
CA HIS A 129 9.10 1.67 6.39
C HIS A 129 8.57 0.33 5.85
N LEU A 130 9.42 -0.70 5.82
CA LEU A 130 9.05 -2.02 5.28
C LEU A 130 8.22 -2.87 6.26
N TYR A 131 8.23 -2.55 7.56
CA TYR A 131 7.61 -3.36 8.59
C TYR A 131 6.13 -3.63 8.31
N GLN A 132 5.36 -2.60 7.95
CA GLN A 132 3.92 -2.74 7.69
C GLN A 132 3.62 -3.64 6.48
N MET A 133 4.43 -3.53 5.41
CA MET A 133 4.31 -4.42 4.25
C MET A 133 4.64 -5.86 4.62
N LYS A 134 5.75 -6.09 5.34
CA LYS A 134 6.16 -7.42 5.78
C LYS A 134 5.12 -8.06 6.71
N LEU A 135 4.48 -7.26 7.57
CA LEU A 135 3.41 -7.72 8.44
C LEU A 135 2.18 -8.20 7.66
N LYS A 136 1.79 -7.49 6.57
CA LYS A 136 0.73 -7.95 5.66
C LYS A 136 1.10 -9.28 5.00
N HIS A 137 2.33 -9.41 4.50
CA HIS A 137 2.80 -10.66 3.88
C HIS A 137 2.83 -11.82 4.86
N LYS A 138 3.28 -11.60 6.09
CA LYS A 138 3.27 -12.60 7.16
C LYS A 138 1.86 -13.16 7.37
N ARG A 139 0.86 -12.29 7.54
CA ARG A 139 -0.54 -12.71 7.76
C ARG A 139 -1.08 -13.55 6.59
N CYS A 140 -0.75 -13.16 5.36
CA CYS A 140 -1.14 -13.91 4.16
C CYS A 140 -0.55 -15.33 4.17
N LEU A 141 0.75 -15.45 4.44
CA LEU A 141 1.43 -16.74 4.51
C LEU A 141 0.89 -17.62 5.63
N GLU A 142 0.61 -17.06 6.81
CA GLU A 142 0.00 -17.78 7.92
C GLU A 142 -1.37 -18.35 7.53
N PHE A 143 -2.19 -17.57 6.84
CA PHE A 143 -3.48 -18.03 6.33
C PHE A 143 -3.35 -19.16 5.30
N THR A 144 -2.42 -19.03 4.34
CA THR A 144 -2.15 -20.08 3.35
C THR A 144 -1.67 -21.36 4.03
N LEU A 145 -0.75 -21.25 4.98
CA LEU A 145 -0.22 -22.39 5.72
C LEU A 145 -1.32 -23.12 6.50
N GLN A 146 -2.18 -22.37 7.19
CA GLN A 146 -3.32 -22.94 7.91
C GLN A 146 -4.27 -23.68 6.96
N THR A 147 -4.54 -23.11 5.79
CA THR A 147 -5.39 -23.72 4.76
C THR A 147 -4.81 -25.04 4.26
N MET A 148 -3.51 -25.05 3.93
CA MET A 148 -2.81 -26.28 3.49
C MET A 148 -2.76 -27.33 4.60
N ALA A 149 -2.53 -26.94 5.86
CA ALA A 149 -2.52 -27.87 6.98
C ALA A 149 -3.89 -28.56 7.19
N LEU A 150 -4.99 -27.82 7.03
CA LEU A 150 -6.34 -28.38 7.10
C LEU A 150 -6.60 -29.37 5.95
N GLN A 151 -6.21 -29.02 4.73
CA GLN A 151 -6.34 -29.91 3.57
C GLN A 151 -5.51 -31.18 3.73
N ASN A 152 -4.26 -31.06 4.19
CA ASN A 152 -3.41 -32.23 4.45
C ASN A 152 -4.01 -33.14 5.51
N LYS A 153 -4.55 -32.58 6.60
CA LYS A 153 -5.21 -33.38 7.63
C LYS A 153 -6.42 -34.15 7.10
N GLU A 154 -7.21 -33.53 6.22
CA GLU A 154 -8.34 -34.20 5.58
C GLU A 154 -7.87 -35.31 4.62
N LEU A 155 -6.81 -35.04 3.84
CA LEU A 155 -6.20 -36.06 2.98
C LEU A 155 -5.64 -37.23 3.78
N GLU A 156 -4.93 -36.97 4.89
CA GLU A 156 -4.40 -38.01 5.79
C GLU A 156 -5.54 -38.88 6.34
N LYS A 157 -6.64 -38.26 6.78
CA LYS A 157 -7.81 -39.00 7.25
C LYS A 157 -8.39 -39.90 6.16
N MET A 158 -8.55 -39.39 4.94
CA MET A 158 -9.02 -40.20 3.82
C MET A 158 -8.06 -41.34 3.49
N VAL A 159 -6.75 -41.10 3.50
CA VAL A 159 -5.75 -42.15 3.25
C VAL A 159 -5.84 -43.25 4.32
N GLU A 160 -5.99 -42.89 5.58
CA GLU A 160 -6.13 -43.85 6.67
C GLU A 160 -7.41 -44.69 6.51
N GLU A 161 -8.56 -44.05 6.25
CA GLU A 161 -9.82 -44.75 5.97
C GLU A 161 -9.67 -45.75 4.81
N ARG A 162 -9.08 -45.31 3.68
CA ARG A 162 -8.82 -46.19 2.54
C ARG A 162 -7.85 -47.32 2.86
N HIS A 163 -6.84 -47.07 3.69
CA HIS A 163 -5.90 -48.09 4.12
C HIS A 163 -6.61 -49.20 4.90
N THR A 164 -7.51 -48.83 5.81
CA THR A 164 -8.32 -49.81 6.56
C THR A 164 -9.22 -50.65 5.65
N ASP A 165 -9.86 -50.04 4.63
CA ASP A 165 -10.66 -50.77 3.64
C ASP A 165 -9.82 -51.80 2.88
N ILE A 166 -8.62 -51.41 2.44
CA ILE A 166 -7.71 -52.29 1.70
C ILE A 166 -7.27 -53.47 2.56
N LEU A 167 -6.96 -53.24 3.84
CA LEU A 167 -6.62 -54.32 4.78
C LEU A 167 -7.80 -55.28 4.98
N ALA A 168 -9.01 -54.77 5.16
CA ALA A 168 -10.21 -55.61 5.30
C ALA A 168 -10.47 -56.46 4.04
N ILE A 169 -10.30 -55.88 2.85
CA ILE A 169 -10.42 -56.61 1.57
C ILE A 169 -9.32 -57.69 1.48
N LYS A 170 -8.08 -57.36 1.84
CA LYS A 170 -6.97 -58.30 1.85
C LYS A 170 -7.26 -59.51 2.76
N ASP A 171 -7.70 -59.27 3.99
CA ASP A 171 -8.03 -60.33 4.94
C ASP A 171 -9.15 -61.24 4.40
N ARG A 172 -10.13 -60.64 3.71
CA ARG A 172 -11.21 -61.40 3.06
C ARG A 172 -10.70 -62.29 1.93
N ILE A 173 -9.77 -61.79 1.10
CA ILE A 173 -9.13 -62.56 0.03
C ILE A 173 -8.31 -63.71 0.62
N ASP A 174 -7.56 -63.47 1.69
CA ASP A 174 -6.74 -64.49 2.35
C ASP A 174 -7.62 -65.61 2.93
N LEU A 175 -8.74 -65.25 3.57
CA LEU A 175 -9.72 -66.22 4.07
C LEU A 175 -10.34 -67.06 2.95
N LEU A 176 -10.81 -66.41 1.87
CA LEU A 176 -11.39 -67.11 0.72
C LEU A 176 -10.36 -68.02 0.04
N SER A 177 -9.11 -67.56 -0.07
CA SER A 177 -8.01 -68.35 -0.63
C SER A 177 -7.71 -69.59 0.22
N ALA A 178 -7.78 -69.47 1.54
CA ALA A 178 -7.64 -70.60 2.46
C ALA A 178 -8.81 -71.59 2.33
N GLU A 179 -10.05 -71.09 2.22
CA GLU A 179 -11.23 -71.92 2.02
C GLU A 179 -11.16 -72.71 0.70
N ILE A 180 -10.81 -72.03 -0.40
CA ILE A 180 -10.60 -72.65 -1.71
C ILE A 180 -9.53 -73.75 -1.60
N ARG A 181 -8.39 -73.45 -0.96
CA ARG A 181 -7.31 -74.43 -0.75
C ARG A 181 -7.78 -75.66 0.03
N ASN A 182 -8.63 -75.49 1.03
CA ASN A 182 -9.17 -76.60 1.81
C ASN A 182 -10.15 -77.45 0.98
N ARG A 183 -11.04 -76.83 0.19
CA ARG A 183 -11.94 -77.58 -0.72
C ARG A 183 -11.16 -78.44 -1.72
N TYR A 184 -10.08 -77.91 -2.30
CA TYR A 184 -9.24 -78.68 -3.21
C TYR A 184 -8.45 -79.81 -2.52
N LYS A 185 -8.23 -79.78 -1.20
CA LYS A 185 -7.66 -80.92 -0.46
C LYS A 185 -8.68 -82.04 -0.30
N ASP A 186 -9.95 -81.71 -0.09
CA ASP A 186 -11.04 -82.70 0.02
C ASP A 186 -11.32 -83.37 -1.33
N ASP A 187 -11.24 -82.64 -2.45
CA ASP A 187 -11.32 -83.22 -3.80
C ASP A 187 -10.15 -84.17 -4.12
N GLY A 188 -9.01 -84.02 -3.44
CA GLY A 188 -7.92 -85.01 -3.47
C GLY A 188 -8.36 -86.38 -2.94
N SER A 189 -9.31 -86.43 -1.99
CA SER A 189 -9.92 -87.68 -1.52
C SER A 189 -10.84 -88.29 -2.57
N ILE A 190 -11.48 -87.49 -3.44
CA ILE A 190 -12.26 -87.99 -4.58
C ILE A 190 -11.33 -88.70 -5.58
N GLY A 191 -10.13 -88.18 -5.83
CA GLY A 191 -9.12 -88.86 -6.65
C GLY A 191 -8.66 -90.21 -6.08
N VAL A 192 -8.60 -90.34 -4.75
CA VAL A 192 -8.29 -91.61 -4.06
C VAL A 192 -9.46 -92.60 -4.18
N LEU A 193 -10.70 -92.13 -4.00
CA LEU A 193 -11.91 -92.95 -4.15
C LEU A 193 -12.10 -93.43 -5.61
N GLN A 194 -11.82 -92.58 -6.59
CA GLN A 194 -11.84 -92.96 -8.02
C GLN A 194 -10.79 -94.04 -8.35
N LYS A 195 -9.59 -93.96 -7.75
CA LYS A 195 -8.57 -95.02 -7.88
C LYS A 195 -9.01 -96.34 -7.23
N GLN A 196 -9.67 -96.30 -6.07
CA GLN A 196 -10.20 -97.50 -5.42
C GLN A 196 -11.35 -98.14 -6.23
N ILE A 197 -12.24 -97.34 -6.81
CA ILE A 197 -13.32 -97.84 -7.69
C ILE A 197 -12.74 -98.47 -8.96
N ALA A 198 -11.73 -97.85 -9.58
CA ALA A 198 -11.04 -98.42 -10.75
C ALA A 198 -10.38 -99.77 -10.43
N SER A 199 -9.75 -99.89 -9.25
CA SER A 199 -9.12 -101.14 -8.81
C SER A 199 -10.12 -102.26 -8.51
N ILE A 200 -11.36 -101.94 -8.12
CA ILE A 200 -12.43 -102.93 -7.88
C ILE A 200 -13.06 -103.38 -9.21
N ALA A 201 -13.10 -102.52 -10.23
CA ALA A 201 -13.64 -102.86 -11.54
C ALA A 201 -12.72 -103.75 -12.39
N GLU A 202 -11.43 -103.87 -12.04
CA GLU A 202 -10.44 -104.72 -12.71
C GLU A 202 -10.26 -106.11 -12.06
N THR A 203 -11.02 -106.45 -11.02
CA THR A 203 -11.04 -107.79 -10.37
C THR A 203 -12.31 -108.54 -10.74
#